data_AF-A0A2D5XPA5-F1
#
_entry.id   AF-A0A2D5XPA5-F1
#
_cell.length_a   1.000
_cell.length_b   1.000
_cell.length_c   1.000
_cell.angle_alpha   90.00
_cell.angle_beta   90.00
_cell.angle_gamma   90.00
#
_symmetry.space_group_name_H-M   'P 1'
#
loop_
_entity.id
_entity.type
_entity.pdbx_description
1 polymer ?
#
loop_
_entity_poly.entity_id
_entity_poly.type
_entity_poly.pdbx_seq_one_letter_code
_entity_poly.pdbx_strand_id
1 'polypeptide(L)'
;MQSKHHRKLLLALTFLGLLFIGDSASAQKPGRTYRNFPAYGFKFKPLRDWSDVPVNDRLKSRSVIGQFEAEKPLMVKYDGNNRASYKPALKVVRIMPEAASTGSGAKKKKKEWSVKDFVDDLSGSLVPDSLEDAEVETSIIKMGKGLQGTREVLTVKLDTRGDEVPIVWDVTTIVLSDFKVVFAWDYPGAEKKVVKAWSSAVKKAMGTFRIVEIEERIDADGPVTSDSSYEVLLAHHKRDVAQTPGWDLIETPSKQYLIKTNSEDRKDLKAVVARLEASRRLFEEDFPPPSPILQISIVRICATQEDFNTYGQTGGGVAGYFNPRSEELVLYFPQGSAKMTMSVMTHECFHQYCHFLFERSAAHRWFDEGHGDYYGAWKMRGRKLVPNDDMDLGLARTPEIKKMFREGTVKPLSEHIRFNHPEWQGQGPSNVSCYAQSFSIIYFLREGTRGRVKRSYWKKEYSKIIPNYIKTLNDGFRGAYADIREDAQNDLDDLDADEAEGKEGDRLRERLENPWTYLGLRDKLDIWEAAMEASWGLVDEDEFEQLWKEFVMKEM
;
A
#
# COMPACT_ATOMS: atom_id res chain seq x y z
N MET A 1 52.43 39.10 -0.80
CA MET A 1 51.18 39.52 -1.48
C MET A 1 50.85 38.48 -2.55
N GLN A 2 49.56 38.15 -2.75
CA GLN A 2 48.90 37.52 -3.94
C GLN A 2 49.73 36.52 -4.80
N SER A 3 49.46 35.21 -4.95
CA SER A 3 48.23 34.35 -5.06
C SER A 3 47.51 34.34 -6.42
N LYS A 4 47.08 33.13 -6.86
CA LYS A 4 46.26 32.74 -8.04
C LYS A 4 47.06 32.48 -9.35
N HIS A 5 46.76 31.50 -10.20
CA HIS A 5 45.79 30.38 -10.24
C HIS A 5 46.55 29.07 -10.61
N HIS A 6 46.02 27.83 -10.75
CA HIS A 6 44.67 27.26 -10.66
C HIS A 6 44.73 25.74 -10.31
N ARG A 7 43.75 25.18 -9.59
CA ARG A 7 43.34 23.76 -9.62
C ARG A 7 41.83 23.70 -9.35
N LYS A 8 41.05 23.04 -10.22
CA LYS A 8 39.61 22.86 -10.01
C LYS A 8 39.37 21.69 -9.05
N LEU A 9 38.70 21.97 -7.94
CA LEU A 9 38.33 20.98 -6.93
C LEU A 9 36.96 20.38 -7.28
N LEU A 10 36.80 19.08 -7.03
CA LEU A 10 35.50 18.39 -7.06
C LEU A 10 34.58 19.03 -6.00
N LEU A 11 33.43 19.58 -6.40
CA LEU A 11 32.46 20.11 -5.46
C LEU A 11 31.51 18.99 -5.02
N ALA A 12 31.83 18.34 -3.90
CA ALA A 12 30.87 17.46 -3.23
C ALA A 12 29.75 18.34 -2.63
N LEU A 13 28.53 18.20 -3.14
CA LEU A 13 27.35 18.90 -2.65
C LEU A 13 26.83 18.21 -1.38
N THR A 14 27.53 18.42 -0.26
CA THR A 14 27.05 18.01 1.06
C THR A 14 25.84 18.88 1.44
N PHE A 15 24.65 18.38 1.14
CA PHE A 15 23.38 19.02 1.51
C PHE A 15 23.22 18.94 3.04
N LEU A 16 23.79 19.91 3.75
CA LEU A 16 23.62 20.04 5.20
C LEU A 16 22.23 20.64 5.47
N GLY A 17 21.20 19.82 5.33
CA GLY A 17 19.83 20.17 5.69
C GLY A 17 19.76 20.47 7.18
N LEU A 18 19.69 21.75 7.54
CA LEU A 18 19.34 22.21 8.88
C LEU A 18 17.86 21.88 9.15
N LEU A 19 17.62 20.62 9.49
CA LEU A 19 16.35 20.17 10.05
C LEU A 19 16.12 20.97 11.34
N PHE A 20 15.06 21.79 11.35
CA PHE A 20 14.55 22.42 12.56
C PHE A 20 13.91 21.34 13.45
N ILE A 21 14.75 20.59 14.15
CA ILE A 21 14.37 19.58 15.14
C ILE A 21 13.64 20.30 16.27
N GLY A 22 12.39 19.95 16.49
CA GLY A 22 11.59 20.47 17.60
C GLY A 22 12.17 19.99 18.94
N ASP A 23 12.20 20.88 19.93
CA ASP A 23 12.53 20.51 21.31
C ASP A 23 11.50 19.47 21.80
N SER A 24 11.97 18.31 22.25
CA SER A 24 11.14 17.19 22.70
C SER A 24 10.28 17.54 23.93
N ALA A 25 10.64 18.62 24.63
CA ALA A 25 9.88 19.20 25.74
C ALA A 25 8.83 20.25 25.33
N SER A 26 8.64 20.55 24.04
CA SER A 26 7.63 21.51 23.59
C SER A 26 6.22 21.02 23.93
N ALA A 27 5.58 21.71 24.88
CA ALA A 27 4.32 21.25 25.47
C ALA A 27 3.17 21.30 24.46
N GLN A 28 2.79 20.12 23.98
CA GLN A 28 1.64 19.94 23.10
C GLN A 28 0.35 20.49 23.73
N LYS A 29 -0.52 20.98 22.86
CA LYS A 29 -1.83 21.52 23.24
C LYS A 29 -2.89 20.88 22.33
N PRO A 30 -4.14 20.73 22.79
CA PRO A 30 -5.24 20.43 21.89
C PRO A 30 -5.31 21.47 20.76
N GLY A 31 -5.67 21.00 19.57
CA GLY A 31 -5.92 21.81 18.40
C GLY A 31 -7.05 22.82 18.61
N ARG A 32 -7.19 23.76 17.68
CA ARG A 32 -8.23 24.79 17.73
C ARG A 32 -9.59 24.25 17.27
N THR A 33 -9.57 23.44 16.21
CA THR A 33 -10.73 22.84 15.56
C THR A 33 -11.19 21.56 16.26
N TYR A 34 -12.45 21.18 16.04
CA TYR A 34 -12.93 19.83 16.34
C TYR A 34 -12.72 18.94 15.12
N ARG A 35 -12.29 17.71 15.38
CA ARG A 35 -12.38 16.59 14.47
C ARG A 35 -13.68 15.84 14.74
N ASN A 36 -14.57 15.83 13.75
CA ASN A 36 -15.84 15.10 13.80
C ASN A 36 -15.64 13.66 13.31
N PHE A 37 -16.38 12.73 13.88
CA PHE A 37 -16.53 11.34 13.42
C PHE A 37 -18.03 11.13 13.14
N PRO A 38 -18.54 11.66 12.01
CA PRO A 38 -19.99 11.78 11.78
C PRO A 38 -20.69 10.41 11.78
N ALA A 39 -20.04 9.38 11.21
CA ALA A 39 -20.55 8.01 11.21
C ALA A 39 -20.62 7.34 12.59
N TYR A 40 -19.97 7.93 13.59
CA TYR A 40 -19.82 7.36 14.94
C TYR A 40 -20.42 8.29 16.02
N GLY A 41 -21.02 9.42 15.65
CA GLY A 41 -21.73 10.30 16.59
C GLY A 41 -20.84 10.95 17.65
N PHE A 42 -19.56 11.19 17.37
CA PHE A 42 -18.68 11.91 18.31
C PHE A 42 -17.73 12.90 17.66
N LYS A 43 -17.14 13.79 18.46
CA LYS A 43 -16.05 14.68 18.06
C LYS A 43 -15.11 14.99 19.22
N PHE A 44 -13.84 15.23 18.92
CA PHE A 44 -12.85 15.70 19.88
C PHE A 44 -11.88 16.67 19.21
N LYS A 45 -10.98 17.30 19.98
CA LYS A 45 -9.87 18.10 19.44
C LYS A 45 -8.60 17.27 19.54
N PRO A 46 -8.01 16.80 18.41
CA PRO A 46 -6.70 16.14 18.43
C PRO A 46 -5.62 17.11 18.91
N LEU A 47 -4.40 16.63 19.11
CA LEU A 47 -3.29 17.53 19.40
C LEU A 47 -2.99 18.44 18.20
N ARG A 48 -2.41 19.60 18.48
CA ARG A 48 -2.05 20.59 17.48
C ARG A 48 -0.84 20.11 16.68
N ASP A 49 -0.78 20.47 15.39
CA ASP A 49 0.34 20.16 14.49
C ASP A 49 0.50 18.63 14.29
N TRP A 50 -0.65 17.95 14.08
CA TRP A 50 -0.81 16.52 13.83
C TRP A 50 -1.58 16.32 12.52
N SER A 51 -1.07 15.46 11.63
CA SER A 51 -1.76 15.04 10.41
C SER A 51 -2.86 14.03 10.72
N ASP A 52 -3.91 14.04 9.91
CA ASP A 52 -5.13 13.23 10.01
C ASP A 52 -5.20 12.40 8.73
N VAL A 53 -4.87 11.12 8.83
CA VAL A 53 -4.63 10.26 7.67
C VAL A 53 -5.67 9.13 7.68
N PRO A 54 -6.28 8.81 6.52
CA PRO A 54 -7.26 7.75 6.43
C PRO A 54 -6.69 6.42 6.92
N VAL A 55 -7.54 5.59 7.51
CA VAL A 55 -7.16 4.24 7.91
C VAL A 55 -7.11 3.34 6.67
N ASN A 56 -6.01 2.62 6.50
CA ASN A 56 -5.88 1.58 5.48
C ASN A 56 -6.63 0.30 5.88
N ASP A 57 -6.78 -0.65 4.96
CA ASP A 57 -7.57 -1.86 5.20
C ASP A 57 -7.01 -2.78 6.30
N ARG A 58 -5.68 -2.78 6.52
CA ARG A 58 -5.04 -3.49 7.65
C ARG A 58 -5.49 -2.91 9.00
N LEU A 59 -5.68 -1.60 9.08
CA LEU A 59 -6.19 -0.94 10.28
C LEU A 59 -7.72 -1.04 10.38
N LYS A 60 -8.45 -0.94 9.27
CA LYS A 60 -9.91 -1.19 9.24
C LYS A 60 -10.23 -2.61 9.73
N SER A 61 -9.45 -3.63 9.35
CA SER A 61 -9.64 -5.01 9.85
C SER A 61 -9.39 -5.16 11.36
N ARG A 62 -8.69 -4.22 11.98
CA ARG A 62 -8.49 -4.09 13.44
C ARG A 62 -9.50 -3.15 14.09
N SER A 63 -10.58 -2.81 13.38
CA SER A 63 -11.63 -1.87 13.80
C SER A 63 -11.12 -0.46 14.14
N VAL A 64 -9.97 -0.06 13.60
CA VAL A 64 -9.46 1.32 13.70
C VAL A 64 -10.26 2.21 12.76
N ILE A 65 -10.83 3.28 13.29
CA ILE A 65 -11.72 4.22 12.61
C ILE A 65 -11.09 5.62 12.41
N GLY A 66 -9.88 5.85 12.95
CA GLY A 66 -9.11 7.07 12.72
C GLY A 66 -7.65 6.92 13.11
N GLN A 67 -6.76 7.60 12.38
CA GLN A 67 -5.32 7.62 12.61
C GLN A 67 -4.80 9.06 12.54
N PHE A 68 -4.01 9.44 13.54
CA PHE A 68 -3.36 10.74 13.59
C PHE A 68 -1.90 10.57 13.98
N GLU A 69 -1.01 11.40 13.44
CA GLU A 69 0.42 11.39 13.77
C GLU A 69 0.96 12.82 13.84
N ALA A 70 1.91 13.08 14.73
CA ALA A 70 2.59 14.37 14.79
C ALA A 70 3.24 14.72 13.45
N GLU A 71 3.05 15.95 12.95
CA GLU A 71 3.61 16.40 11.66
C GLU A 71 5.15 16.28 11.60
N LYS A 72 5.82 16.28 12.76
CA LYS A 72 7.27 16.18 12.88
C LYS A 72 7.65 15.10 13.89
N PRO A 73 8.65 14.25 13.58
CA PRO A 73 9.23 13.37 14.56
C PRO A 73 9.98 14.16 15.65
N LEU A 74 10.04 13.58 16.83
CA LEU A 74 10.81 14.05 17.97
C LEU A 74 12.12 13.27 18.08
N MET A 75 13.19 13.95 18.51
CA MET A 75 14.40 13.25 18.97
C MET A 75 14.22 12.87 20.44
N VAL A 76 14.01 11.58 20.68
CA VAL A 76 13.89 10.99 22.01
C VAL A 76 15.27 10.58 22.49
N LYS A 77 15.72 11.14 23.62
CA LYS A 77 16.89 10.62 24.31
C LYS A 77 16.51 9.32 25.03
N TYR A 78 17.38 8.33 25.02
CA TYR A 78 17.27 7.13 25.84
C TYR A 78 18.64 6.82 26.46
N ASP A 79 18.80 5.62 27.02
CA ASP A 79 19.97 5.22 27.80
C ASP A 79 21.31 5.47 27.08
N GLY A 80 22.36 5.76 27.84
CA GLY A 80 23.70 5.97 27.29
C GLY A 80 23.91 7.28 26.51
N ASN A 81 23.02 8.28 26.70
CA ASN A 81 23.04 9.57 25.98
C ASN A 81 22.65 9.46 24.49
N ASN A 82 22.16 8.29 24.08
CA ASN A 82 21.72 7.99 22.73
C ASN A 82 20.40 8.71 22.36
N ARG A 83 20.08 8.78 21.06
CA ARG A 83 18.88 9.45 20.57
C ARG A 83 18.25 8.74 19.38
N ALA A 84 16.98 8.38 19.51
CA ALA A 84 16.17 7.84 18.44
C ALA A 84 15.20 8.91 17.89
N SER A 85 14.79 8.74 16.64
CA SER A 85 13.73 9.54 16.03
C SER A 85 12.40 8.81 16.22
N TYR A 86 11.43 9.44 16.88
CA TYR A 86 10.11 8.86 17.15
C TYR A 86 9.00 9.80 16.72
N LYS A 87 7.94 9.29 16.08
CA LYS A 87 6.79 10.07 15.62
C LYS A 87 5.55 9.68 16.44
N PRO A 88 5.13 10.49 17.44
CA PRO A 88 3.96 10.21 18.27
C PRO A 88 2.68 10.08 17.44
N ALA A 89 1.82 9.14 17.79
CA ALA A 89 0.58 8.85 17.09
C ALA A 89 -0.63 8.61 18.01
N LEU A 90 -1.79 8.51 17.37
CA LEU A 90 -3.08 8.15 17.96
C LEU A 90 -3.81 7.22 16.99
N LYS A 91 -4.28 6.09 17.50
CA LYS A 91 -5.30 5.27 16.84
C LYS A 91 -6.63 5.40 17.59
N VAL A 92 -7.72 5.58 16.85
CA VAL A 92 -9.09 5.57 17.39
C VAL A 92 -9.75 4.27 16.95
N VAL A 93 -10.20 3.44 17.89
CA VAL A 93 -10.73 2.09 17.64
C VAL A 93 -12.19 2.01 18.05
N ARG A 94 -13.03 1.38 17.23
CA ARG A 94 -14.42 1.03 17.54
C ARG A 94 -14.49 -0.43 17.98
N ILE A 95 -15.25 -0.71 19.03
CA ILE A 95 -15.46 -2.08 19.54
C ILE A 95 -16.95 -2.31 19.72
N MET A 96 -17.51 -3.13 18.85
CA MET A 96 -18.91 -3.54 18.97
C MET A 96 -19.10 -4.42 20.21
N PRO A 97 -20.23 -4.31 20.94
CA PRO A 97 -20.59 -5.28 21.97
C PRO A 97 -20.80 -6.65 21.33
N GLU A 98 -20.56 -7.72 22.10
CA GLU A 98 -20.85 -9.08 21.61
C GLU A 98 -22.34 -9.21 21.28
N ALA A 99 -22.65 -9.64 20.05
CA ALA A 99 -24.02 -9.99 19.69
C ALA A 99 -24.48 -11.18 20.55
N ALA A 100 -25.63 -11.04 21.21
CA ALA A 100 -26.20 -12.06 22.06
C ALA A 100 -26.54 -13.31 21.24
N SER A 101 -25.66 -14.30 21.29
CA SER A 101 -25.79 -15.58 20.59
C SER A 101 -26.91 -16.43 21.19
N THR A 102 -28.05 -16.52 20.52
CA THR A 102 -29.18 -17.38 20.90
C THR A 102 -28.94 -18.89 20.69
N GLY A 103 -27.85 -19.28 20.02
CA GLY A 103 -27.49 -20.69 19.80
C GLY A 103 -26.90 -21.39 21.03
N SER A 104 -27.46 -22.54 21.39
CA SER A 104 -27.13 -23.36 22.58
C SER A 104 -25.84 -24.19 22.45
N GLY A 105 -24.74 -23.55 22.04
CA GLY A 105 -23.40 -24.14 22.02
C GLY A 105 -22.47 -23.40 22.99
N ALA A 106 -21.64 -24.13 23.73
CA ALA A 106 -20.72 -23.57 24.73
C ALA A 106 -19.62 -22.70 24.05
N LYS A 107 -19.93 -21.43 23.81
CA LYS A 107 -18.98 -20.46 23.25
C LYS A 107 -17.93 -20.07 24.29
N LYS A 108 -16.65 -20.15 23.91
CA LYS A 108 -15.60 -19.34 24.56
C LYS A 108 -16.02 -17.87 24.45
N LYS A 109 -16.33 -17.22 25.58
CA LYS A 109 -16.48 -15.75 25.63
C LYS A 109 -15.24 -15.14 25.00
N LYS A 110 -15.40 -14.18 24.07
CA LYS A 110 -14.22 -13.51 23.53
C LYS A 110 -13.66 -12.63 24.64
N LYS A 111 -12.35 -12.75 24.91
CA LYS A 111 -11.67 -12.01 25.98
C LYS A 111 -11.98 -10.51 25.83
N GLU A 112 -12.46 -9.87 26.89
CA GLU A 112 -12.55 -8.40 26.91
C GLU A 112 -11.12 -7.84 26.79
N TRP A 113 -10.88 -7.01 25.78
CA TRP A 113 -9.54 -6.49 25.49
C TRP A 113 -9.08 -5.58 26.64
N SER A 114 -7.97 -5.96 27.25
CA SER A 114 -7.22 -5.11 28.18
C SER A 114 -6.41 -4.07 27.41
N VAL A 115 -5.91 -3.05 28.13
CA VAL A 115 -4.93 -2.10 27.56
C VAL A 115 -3.75 -2.80 26.88
N LYS A 116 -3.27 -3.93 27.45
CA LYS A 116 -2.14 -4.69 26.88
C LYS A 116 -2.50 -5.33 25.54
N ASP A 117 -3.73 -5.84 25.39
CA ASP A 117 -4.21 -6.41 24.12
C ASP A 117 -4.28 -5.35 22.99
N PHE A 118 -4.65 -4.10 23.32
CA PHE A 118 -4.58 -2.99 22.34
C PHE A 118 -3.15 -2.60 21.99
N VAL A 119 -2.24 -2.56 22.97
CA VAL A 119 -0.84 -2.21 22.73
C VAL A 119 -0.18 -3.28 21.87
N ASP A 120 -0.41 -4.56 22.15
CA ASP A 120 0.09 -5.68 21.33
C ASP A 120 -0.38 -5.56 19.88
N ASP A 121 -1.70 -5.53 19.63
CA ASP A 121 -2.24 -5.48 18.27
C ASP A 121 -1.87 -4.19 17.51
N LEU A 122 -1.90 -3.02 18.16
CA LEU A 122 -1.65 -1.74 17.48
C LEU A 122 -0.16 -1.40 17.34
N SER A 123 0.72 -2.03 18.10
CA SER A 123 2.18 -1.85 17.97
C SER A 123 2.74 -2.53 16.71
N GLY A 124 3.92 -2.09 16.27
CA GLY A 124 4.65 -2.70 15.15
C GLY A 124 5.83 -3.58 15.56
N SER A 125 6.52 -3.21 16.65
CA SER A 125 7.80 -3.80 17.07
C SER A 125 8.03 -3.59 18.58
N LEU A 126 7.28 -4.31 19.43
CA LEU A 126 7.58 -4.36 20.87
C LEU A 126 8.88 -5.15 21.11
N VAL A 127 9.68 -4.72 22.09
CA VAL A 127 10.75 -5.55 22.66
C VAL A 127 10.08 -6.74 23.38
N PRO A 128 10.60 -7.99 23.24
CA PRO A 128 10.09 -9.14 23.98
C PRO A 128 9.96 -8.85 25.48
N ASP A 129 8.95 -9.46 26.10
CA ASP A 129 8.60 -9.40 27.53
C ASP A 129 8.25 -8.00 28.08
N SER A 130 8.61 -6.90 27.39
CA SER A 130 8.37 -5.53 27.84
C SER A 130 6.90 -5.21 28.08
N LEU A 131 5.97 -5.88 27.39
CA LEU A 131 4.53 -5.73 27.60
C LEU A 131 4.05 -6.52 28.82
N GLU A 132 4.64 -7.67 29.13
CA GLU A 132 4.29 -8.48 30.29
C GLU A 132 4.67 -7.75 31.59
N ASP A 133 5.90 -7.22 31.64
CA ASP A 133 6.45 -6.45 32.76
C ASP A 133 5.78 -5.06 32.97
N ALA A 134 5.09 -4.52 31.96
CA ALA A 134 4.55 -3.17 32.03
C ALA A 134 3.44 -3.03 33.10
N GLU A 135 3.67 -2.18 34.11
CA GLU A 135 2.64 -1.76 35.06
C GLU A 135 1.59 -0.86 34.38
N VAL A 136 0.32 -1.01 34.78
CA VAL A 136 -0.83 -0.25 34.24
C VAL A 136 -1.38 0.70 35.29
N GLU A 137 -1.21 2.01 35.08
CA GLU A 137 -1.87 3.06 35.87
C GLU A 137 -3.31 3.27 35.38
N THR A 138 -4.30 2.75 36.11
CA THR A 138 -5.73 2.96 35.81
C THR A 138 -6.29 4.20 36.52
N SER A 139 -7.05 5.02 35.78
CA SER A 139 -7.66 6.26 36.28
C SER A 139 -9.00 6.55 35.57
N ILE A 140 -9.88 7.35 36.17
CA ILE A 140 -11.08 7.85 35.49
C ILE A 140 -10.82 9.24 34.92
N ILE A 141 -11.12 9.44 33.63
CA ILE A 141 -11.09 10.75 32.99
C ILE A 141 -12.51 11.32 32.84
N LYS A 142 -12.71 12.54 33.34
CA LYS A 142 -13.97 13.27 33.22
C LYS A 142 -13.96 14.11 31.93
N MET A 143 -15.05 14.05 31.19
CA MET A 143 -15.25 14.76 29.93
C MET A 143 -16.45 15.72 30.03
N GLY A 144 -16.79 16.41 28.93
CA GLY A 144 -17.92 17.34 28.91
C GLY A 144 -19.27 16.64 29.13
N LYS A 145 -20.26 17.39 29.65
CA LYS A 145 -21.63 16.92 29.91
C LYS A 145 -21.72 15.69 30.85
N GLY A 146 -20.76 15.53 31.78
CA GLY A 146 -20.79 14.47 32.79
C GLY A 146 -20.31 13.09 32.30
N LEU A 147 -19.96 12.97 31.02
CA LEU A 147 -19.38 11.75 30.45
C LEU A 147 -18.05 11.40 31.15
N GLN A 148 -17.80 10.11 31.33
CA GLN A 148 -16.58 9.57 31.93
C GLN A 148 -16.02 8.47 31.04
N GLY A 149 -14.71 8.24 31.13
CA GLY A 149 -14.01 7.15 30.47
C GLY A 149 -12.96 6.55 31.39
N THR A 150 -12.60 5.30 31.14
CA THR A 150 -11.45 4.65 31.78
C THR A 150 -10.20 5.09 31.03
N ARG A 151 -9.15 5.49 31.76
CA ARG A 151 -7.86 5.88 31.22
C ARG A 151 -6.77 5.02 31.85
N GLU A 152 -6.15 4.19 31.05
CA GLU A 152 -5.07 3.27 31.40
C GLU A 152 -3.77 3.77 30.78
N VAL A 153 -2.68 3.77 31.54
CA VAL A 153 -1.36 4.20 31.07
C VAL A 153 -0.34 3.13 31.38
N LEU A 154 0.51 2.81 30.42
CA LEU A 154 1.65 1.92 30.62
C LEU A 154 2.85 2.40 29.80
N THR A 155 4.05 1.95 30.18
CA THR A 155 5.28 2.23 29.43
C THR A 155 5.86 0.91 28.94
N VAL A 156 6.18 0.84 27.66
CA VAL A 156 6.83 -0.30 26.99
C VAL A 156 8.05 0.17 26.22
N LYS A 157 8.97 -0.73 25.91
CA LYS A 157 10.07 -0.50 24.99
C LYS A 157 9.66 -0.93 23.58
N LEU A 158 9.86 -0.06 22.60
CA LEU A 158 9.83 -0.43 21.19
C LEU A 158 11.26 -0.64 20.70
N ASP A 159 11.47 -1.64 19.84
CA ASP A 159 12.67 -1.74 19.03
C ASP A 159 12.54 -0.77 17.85
N THR A 160 13.39 0.25 17.82
CA THR A 160 13.56 1.12 16.66
C THR A 160 14.93 0.93 16.03
N ARG A 161 15.12 -0.15 15.27
CA ARG A 161 16.34 -0.49 14.50
C ARG A 161 17.53 -0.91 15.37
N GLY A 162 17.26 -1.67 16.44
CA GLY A 162 18.23 -2.11 17.45
C GLY A 162 18.29 -1.19 18.68
N ASP A 163 17.55 -0.09 18.68
CA ASP A 163 17.45 0.85 19.80
C ASP A 163 16.19 0.60 20.62
N GLU A 164 16.33 0.32 21.93
CA GLU A 164 15.20 0.19 22.84
C GLU A 164 14.69 1.57 23.30
N VAL A 165 13.62 2.06 22.70
CA VAL A 165 13.04 3.36 23.04
C VAL A 165 11.84 3.17 23.97
N PRO A 166 11.86 3.74 25.19
CA PRO A 166 10.71 3.70 26.08
C PRO A 166 9.60 4.64 25.57
N ILE A 167 8.43 4.06 25.32
CA ILE A 167 7.22 4.71 24.80
C ILE A 167 6.08 4.50 25.81
N VAL A 168 5.36 5.58 26.12
CA VAL A 168 4.13 5.55 26.92
C VAL A 168 2.95 5.36 25.99
N TRP A 169 2.09 4.41 26.32
CA TRP A 169 0.75 4.29 25.78
C TRP A 169 -0.25 4.86 26.79
N ASP A 170 -1.05 5.84 26.35
CA ASP A 170 -2.10 6.50 27.13
C ASP A 170 -3.44 6.18 26.46
N VAL A 171 -4.14 5.17 26.98
CA VAL A 171 -5.33 4.59 26.36
C VAL A 171 -6.58 5.06 27.10
N THR A 172 -7.49 5.73 26.38
CA THR A 172 -8.79 6.18 26.94
C THR A 172 -9.94 5.43 26.29
N THR A 173 -10.65 4.64 27.09
CA THR A 173 -11.85 3.87 26.69
C THR A 173 -13.12 4.59 27.14
N ILE A 174 -14.04 4.80 26.20
CA ILE A 174 -15.33 5.46 26.42
C ILE A 174 -16.44 4.50 25.98
N VAL A 175 -17.40 4.24 26.86
CA VAL A 175 -18.59 3.44 26.53
C VAL A 175 -19.66 4.38 25.97
N LEU A 176 -20.12 4.10 24.74
CA LEU A 176 -21.28 4.74 24.11
C LEU A 176 -22.45 3.74 24.12
N SER A 177 -23.64 4.13 23.63
CA SER A 177 -24.83 3.27 23.64
C SER A 177 -24.66 1.98 22.81
N ASP A 178 -24.02 2.11 21.64
CA ASP A 178 -24.00 1.08 20.61
C ASP A 178 -22.63 0.35 20.53
N PHE A 179 -21.57 0.93 21.10
CA PHE A 179 -20.18 0.44 21.04
C PHE A 179 -19.27 1.12 22.08
N LYS A 180 -18.07 0.56 22.29
CA LYS A 180 -16.97 1.26 22.99
C LYS A 180 -16.06 1.93 21.96
N VAL A 181 -15.60 3.14 22.25
CA VAL A 181 -14.52 3.80 21.48
C VAL A 181 -13.27 3.90 22.34
N VAL A 182 -12.13 3.53 21.76
CA VAL A 182 -10.82 3.55 22.42
C VAL A 182 -9.91 4.53 21.69
N PHE A 183 -9.25 5.41 22.45
CA PHE A 183 -8.24 6.34 21.96
C PHE A 183 -6.89 5.88 22.50
N ALA A 184 -6.10 5.20 21.67
CA ALA A 184 -4.78 4.72 22.01
C ALA A 184 -3.73 5.72 21.51
N TRP A 185 -3.21 6.54 22.42
CA TRP A 185 -2.14 7.50 22.14
C TRP A 185 -0.78 6.89 22.49
N ASP A 186 0.22 7.11 21.65
CA ASP A 186 1.62 6.79 21.94
C ASP A 186 2.48 8.06 21.94
N TYR A 187 3.46 8.13 22.84
CA TYR A 187 4.42 9.24 22.93
C TYR A 187 5.68 8.88 23.75
N PRO A 188 6.77 9.66 23.68
CA PRO A 188 8.04 9.32 24.33
C PRO A 188 7.95 9.18 25.86
N GLY A 189 8.48 8.08 26.37
CA GLY A 189 8.50 7.70 27.79
C GLY A 189 9.76 8.07 28.57
N ALA A 190 10.88 8.34 27.89
CA ALA A 190 12.20 8.40 28.51
C ALA A 190 12.38 9.48 29.60
N GLU A 191 11.80 10.67 29.42
CA GLU A 191 11.97 11.80 30.35
C GLU A 191 10.67 12.08 31.11
N LYS A 192 10.65 11.95 32.44
CA LYS A 192 9.48 12.21 33.31
C LYS A 192 8.81 13.58 33.07
N LYS A 193 9.59 14.60 32.70
CA LYS A 193 9.06 15.94 32.32
C LYS A 193 8.30 15.91 31.00
N VAL A 194 8.81 15.18 30.01
CA VAL A 194 8.18 14.96 28.70
C VAL A 194 6.89 14.16 28.89
N VAL A 195 6.93 13.03 29.59
CA VAL A 195 5.74 12.20 29.92
C VAL A 195 4.65 13.02 30.60
N LYS A 196 5.01 13.85 31.60
CA LYS A 196 4.04 14.72 32.29
C LYS A 196 3.42 15.77 31.35
N ALA A 197 4.20 16.34 30.43
CA ALA A 197 3.71 17.31 29.45
C ALA A 197 2.74 16.66 28.45
N TRP A 198 3.12 15.50 27.90
CA TRP A 198 2.31 14.72 26.96
C TRP A 198 1.03 14.17 27.58
N SER A 199 1.11 13.52 28.74
CA SER A 199 -0.07 13.10 29.51
C SER A 199 -1.02 14.26 29.82
N SER A 200 -0.49 15.45 30.13
CA SER A 200 -1.31 16.66 30.32
C SER A 200 -1.98 17.13 29.02
N ALA A 201 -1.32 16.98 27.87
CA ALA A 201 -1.85 17.34 26.57
C ALA A 201 -2.98 16.37 26.15
N VAL A 202 -2.74 15.06 26.25
CA VAL A 202 -3.73 14.01 25.98
C VAL A 202 -4.96 14.14 26.88
N LYS A 203 -4.78 14.32 28.20
CA LYS A 203 -5.91 14.59 29.11
C LYS A 203 -6.74 15.81 28.71
N LYS A 204 -6.09 16.89 28.25
CA LYS A 204 -6.79 18.09 27.75
C LYS A 204 -7.51 17.83 26.43
N ALA A 205 -6.92 17.04 25.52
CA ALA A 205 -7.54 16.65 24.26
C ALA A 205 -8.80 15.79 24.51
N MET A 206 -8.68 14.73 25.32
CA MET A 206 -9.80 13.87 25.69
C MET A 206 -10.89 14.63 26.47
N GLY A 207 -10.55 15.60 27.32
CA GLY A 207 -11.52 16.49 27.96
C GLY A 207 -12.39 17.32 26.99
N THR A 208 -12.00 17.42 25.71
CA THR A 208 -12.83 18.03 24.66
C THR A 208 -13.83 17.08 24.00
N PHE A 209 -13.76 15.76 24.22
CA PHE A 209 -14.68 14.79 23.61
C PHE A 209 -16.15 15.15 23.84
N ARG A 210 -16.97 15.13 22.80
CA ARG A 210 -18.42 15.36 22.83
C ARG A 210 -19.13 14.34 21.94
N ILE A 211 -20.24 13.80 22.43
CA ILE A 211 -21.23 13.13 21.59
C ILE A 211 -21.93 14.19 20.72
N VAL A 212 -22.21 13.83 19.47
CA VAL A 212 -23.00 14.59 18.48
C VAL A 212 -24.03 13.65 17.84
N GLU A 213 -24.96 14.23 17.08
CA GLU A 213 -25.88 13.45 16.25
C GLU A 213 -25.10 12.67 15.17
N ILE A 214 -25.60 11.50 14.80
CA ILE A 214 -25.03 10.70 13.70
C ILE A 214 -25.63 11.24 12.41
N GLU A 215 -24.81 11.89 11.59
CA GLU A 215 -25.27 12.50 10.33
C GLU A 215 -25.47 11.43 9.24
N GLU A 216 -24.61 10.41 9.17
CA GLU A 216 -24.66 9.37 8.14
C GLU A 216 -23.89 8.10 8.58
N ARG A 217 -24.51 6.91 8.57
CA ARG A 217 -23.84 5.64 8.92
C ARG A 217 -23.14 5.05 7.69
N ILE A 218 -21.86 4.70 7.79
CA ILE A 218 -21.06 4.09 6.69
C ILE A 218 -21.47 2.62 6.46
N ASP A 219 -21.79 1.89 7.53
CA ASP A 219 -22.10 0.45 7.50
C ASP A 219 -23.47 0.13 6.83
N ALA A 220 -24.11 1.09 6.17
CA ALA A 220 -25.51 1.00 5.74
C ALA A 220 -25.72 0.25 4.41
N ASP A 221 -24.72 0.19 3.53
CA ASP A 221 -24.88 -0.19 2.12
C ASP A 221 -24.42 -1.62 1.79
N GLY A 222 -24.15 -2.44 2.81
CA GLY A 222 -23.63 -3.80 2.62
C GLY A 222 -22.18 -3.83 2.14
N PRO A 223 -21.69 -4.98 1.62
CA PRO A 223 -20.35 -5.09 1.08
C PRO A 223 -20.23 -4.35 -0.26
N VAL A 224 -19.33 -3.36 -0.32
CA VAL A 224 -18.96 -2.67 -1.56
C VAL A 224 -17.64 -3.24 -2.07
N THR A 225 -17.67 -3.85 -3.26
CA THR A 225 -16.50 -4.40 -3.96
C THR A 225 -16.22 -3.60 -5.24
N SER A 226 -15.06 -3.79 -5.87
CA SER A 226 -14.72 -3.16 -7.15
C SER A 226 -15.54 -3.62 -8.35
N ASP A 227 -16.30 -4.72 -8.19
CA ASP A 227 -17.30 -5.19 -9.17
C ASP A 227 -18.66 -4.47 -9.01
N SER A 228 -18.82 -3.63 -7.97
CA SER A 228 -20.01 -2.78 -7.79
C SER A 228 -20.10 -1.70 -8.87
N SER A 229 -21.31 -1.20 -9.14
CA SER A 229 -21.51 -0.14 -10.13
C SER A 229 -20.72 1.13 -9.78
N TYR A 230 -20.37 1.91 -10.80
CA TYR A 230 -19.65 3.17 -10.63
C TYR A 230 -20.33 4.10 -9.64
N GLU A 231 -21.66 4.22 -9.71
CA GLU A 231 -22.46 5.07 -8.83
C GLU A 231 -22.42 4.60 -7.37
N VAL A 232 -22.38 3.29 -7.10
CA VAL A 232 -22.22 2.72 -5.75
C VAL A 232 -20.81 2.97 -5.22
N LEU A 233 -19.77 2.68 -6.02
CA LEU A 233 -18.36 2.96 -5.66
C LEU A 233 -18.12 4.44 -5.41
N LEU A 234 -18.72 5.31 -6.22
CA LEU A 234 -18.65 6.76 -6.06
C LEU A 234 -19.29 7.23 -4.75
N ALA A 235 -20.50 6.74 -4.44
CA ALA A 235 -21.20 7.09 -3.20
C ALA A 235 -20.47 6.56 -1.96
N HIS A 236 -19.93 5.34 -2.02
CA HIS A 236 -19.12 4.75 -0.97
C HIS A 236 -17.83 5.54 -0.74
N HIS A 237 -17.04 5.81 -1.79
CA HIS A 237 -15.76 6.51 -1.63
C HIS A 237 -15.91 8.00 -1.34
N LYS A 238 -16.99 8.68 -1.74
CA LYS A 238 -17.30 10.05 -1.29
C LYS A 238 -17.47 10.11 0.23
N ARG A 239 -18.11 9.09 0.81
CA ARG A 239 -18.30 8.99 2.27
C ARG A 239 -17.03 8.54 3.01
N ASP A 240 -16.23 7.64 2.42
CA ASP A 240 -14.88 7.24 2.90
C ASP A 240 -13.95 8.45 3.03
N VAL A 241 -13.86 9.32 2.00
CA VAL A 241 -13.02 10.54 2.09
C VAL A 241 -13.64 11.60 3.00
N ALA A 242 -14.96 11.76 3.03
CA ALA A 242 -15.63 12.69 3.94
C ALA A 242 -15.40 12.35 5.43
N GLN A 243 -15.02 11.11 5.76
CA GLN A 243 -14.57 10.76 7.10
C GLN A 243 -13.20 11.35 7.47
N THR A 244 -12.44 12.00 6.57
CA THR A 244 -11.12 12.55 6.89
C THR A 244 -10.97 13.99 6.34
N PRO A 245 -11.00 15.02 7.20
CA PRO A 245 -10.84 16.41 6.79
C PRO A 245 -9.60 16.65 5.92
N GLY A 246 -9.78 17.43 4.85
CA GLY A 246 -8.71 17.71 3.88
C GLY A 246 -8.56 16.67 2.77
N TRP A 247 -9.30 15.56 2.82
CA TRP A 247 -9.37 14.59 1.72
C TRP A 247 -10.59 14.82 0.83
N ASP A 248 -10.41 14.63 -0.47
CA ASP A 248 -11.41 14.80 -1.52
C ASP A 248 -11.37 13.62 -2.51
N LEU A 249 -12.41 13.49 -3.33
CA LEU A 249 -12.54 12.45 -4.36
C LEU A 249 -12.69 13.09 -5.75
N ILE A 250 -11.77 12.75 -6.65
CA ILE A 250 -11.74 13.23 -8.03
C ILE A 250 -12.18 12.09 -8.97
N GLU A 251 -13.24 12.37 -9.74
CA GLU A 251 -13.75 11.51 -10.81
C GLU A 251 -12.93 11.73 -12.10
N THR A 252 -12.60 10.66 -12.85
CA THR A 252 -11.98 10.81 -14.18
C THR A 252 -13.03 10.84 -15.29
N PRO A 253 -12.78 11.57 -16.41
CA PRO A 253 -13.69 11.62 -17.55
C PRO A 253 -14.10 10.24 -18.11
N SER A 254 -13.19 9.26 -18.11
CA SER A 254 -13.51 7.90 -18.55
C SER A 254 -14.39 7.08 -17.59
N LYS A 255 -14.64 7.57 -16.37
CA LYS A 255 -15.19 6.81 -15.22
C LYS A 255 -14.39 5.56 -14.80
N GLN A 256 -13.29 5.20 -15.47
CA GLN A 256 -12.49 4.01 -15.12
C GLN A 256 -11.68 4.16 -13.82
N TYR A 257 -11.57 5.37 -13.27
CA TYR A 257 -10.79 5.67 -12.08
C TYR A 257 -11.55 6.56 -11.09
N LEU A 258 -11.28 6.33 -9.80
CA LEU A 258 -11.64 7.23 -8.70
C LEU A 258 -10.38 7.57 -7.90
N ILE A 259 -10.08 8.86 -7.76
CA ILE A 259 -8.83 9.33 -7.14
C ILE A 259 -9.12 9.98 -5.79
N LYS A 260 -8.67 9.37 -4.70
CA LYS A 260 -8.70 9.91 -3.34
C LYS A 260 -7.43 10.73 -3.10
N THR A 261 -7.53 11.98 -2.64
CA THR A 261 -6.34 12.81 -2.41
C THR A 261 -6.55 13.88 -1.34
N ASN A 262 -5.47 14.25 -0.64
CA ASN A 262 -5.38 15.48 0.15
C ASN A 262 -4.49 16.55 -0.50
N SER A 263 -4.12 16.40 -1.78
CA SER A 263 -3.33 17.39 -2.51
C SER A 263 -4.22 18.49 -3.06
N GLU A 264 -3.80 19.74 -2.84
CA GLU A 264 -4.44 20.92 -3.45
C GLU A 264 -3.82 21.29 -4.83
N ASP A 265 -2.77 20.60 -5.29
CA ASP A 265 -2.12 20.88 -6.58
C ASP A 265 -2.96 20.38 -7.76
N ARG A 266 -3.91 21.22 -8.17
CA ARG A 266 -4.79 20.99 -9.33
C ARG A 266 -4.05 20.79 -10.65
N LYS A 267 -2.82 21.27 -10.80
CA LYS A 267 -2.05 21.14 -12.03
C LYS A 267 -1.46 19.73 -12.11
N ASP A 268 -0.82 19.27 -11.04
CA ASP A 268 -0.20 17.95 -11.01
C ASP A 268 -1.27 16.85 -10.90
N LEU A 269 -2.38 17.07 -10.20
CA LEU A 269 -3.58 16.19 -10.25
C LEU A 269 -4.18 16.07 -11.65
N LYS A 270 -4.27 17.18 -12.41
CA LYS A 270 -4.72 17.13 -13.82
C LYS A 270 -3.74 16.37 -14.72
N ALA A 271 -2.43 16.46 -14.44
CA ALA A 271 -1.42 15.68 -15.16
C ALA A 271 -1.51 14.17 -14.82
N VAL A 272 -1.81 13.82 -13.56
CA VAL A 272 -2.13 12.46 -13.14
C VAL A 272 -3.31 11.92 -13.93
N VAL A 273 -4.48 12.57 -13.89
CA VAL A 273 -5.69 12.11 -14.62
C VAL A 273 -5.39 11.86 -16.10
N ALA A 274 -4.73 12.82 -16.76
CA ALA A 274 -4.38 12.70 -18.18
C ALA A 274 -3.41 11.53 -18.48
N ARG A 275 -2.54 11.18 -17.53
CA ARG A 275 -1.57 10.09 -17.67
C ARG A 275 -2.13 8.73 -17.25
N LEU A 276 -3.04 8.66 -16.26
CA LEU A 276 -3.79 7.44 -15.92
C LEU A 276 -4.57 6.95 -17.15
N GLU A 277 -5.41 7.80 -17.73
CA GLU A 277 -6.19 7.44 -18.93
C GLU A 277 -5.30 7.12 -20.14
N ALA A 278 -4.13 7.75 -20.26
CA ALA A 278 -3.18 7.44 -21.33
C ALA A 278 -2.46 6.11 -21.10
N SER A 279 -2.18 5.74 -19.85
CA SER A 279 -1.63 4.44 -19.45
C SER A 279 -2.64 3.34 -19.75
N ARG A 280 -3.91 3.50 -19.32
CA ARG A 280 -4.99 2.54 -19.58
C ARG A 280 -5.15 2.21 -21.07
N ARG A 281 -5.25 3.24 -21.92
CA ARG A 281 -5.35 3.06 -23.39
C ARG A 281 -4.15 2.35 -23.99
N LEU A 282 -2.94 2.63 -23.48
CA LEU A 282 -1.73 1.96 -23.92
C LEU A 282 -1.74 0.48 -23.52
N PHE A 283 -2.16 0.16 -22.30
CA PHE A 283 -2.25 -1.21 -21.81
C PHE A 283 -3.33 -2.02 -22.53
N GLU A 284 -4.48 -1.42 -22.87
CA GLU A 284 -5.52 -2.04 -23.69
C GLU A 284 -5.11 -2.21 -25.16
N GLU A 285 -4.26 -1.33 -25.72
CA GLU A 285 -3.66 -1.49 -27.05
C GLU A 285 -2.63 -2.64 -27.08
N ASP A 286 -1.80 -2.73 -26.04
CA ASP A 286 -0.70 -3.68 -25.95
C ASP A 286 -1.10 -5.07 -25.42
N PHE A 287 -2.14 -5.13 -24.59
CA PHE A 287 -2.69 -6.32 -23.95
C PHE A 287 -4.23 -6.25 -23.95
N PRO A 288 -4.88 -6.39 -25.12
CA PRO A 288 -6.32 -6.30 -25.22
C PRO A 288 -6.97 -7.36 -24.31
N PRO A 289 -7.85 -6.96 -23.38
CA PRO A 289 -8.45 -7.91 -22.46
C PRO A 289 -9.47 -8.77 -23.21
N PRO A 290 -9.64 -10.06 -22.85
CA PRO A 290 -10.53 -10.97 -23.58
C PRO A 290 -12.02 -10.63 -23.42
N SER A 291 -12.34 -9.78 -22.44
CA SER A 291 -13.63 -9.13 -22.18
C SER A 291 -13.37 -7.73 -21.63
N PRO A 292 -14.31 -6.78 -21.71
CA PRO A 292 -14.13 -5.46 -21.12
C PRO A 292 -13.87 -5.53 -19.60
N ILE A 293 -12.77 -4.93 -19.13
CA ILE A 293 -12.52 -4.71 -17.70
C ILE A 293 -13.46 -3.60 -17.22
N LEU A 294 -14.50 -3.98 -16.47
CA LEU A 294 -15.55 -3.10 -15.94
C LEU A 294 -15.22 -2.51 -14.56
N GLN A 295 -14.25 -3.11 -13.86
CA GLN A 295 -13.81 -2.72 -12.52
C GLN A 295 -13.23 -1.30 -12.53
N ILE A 296 -13.54 -0.54 -11.48
CA ILE A 296 -13.11 0.85 -11.32
C ILE A 296 -11.82 0.89 -10.51
N SER A 297 -10.74 1.35 -11.13
CA SER A 297 -9.43 1.50 -10.50
C SER A 297 -9.45 2.57 -9.41
N ILE A 298 -9.27 2.18 -8.15
CA ILE A 298 -9.12 3.13 -7.04
C ILE A 298 -7.66 3.57 -6.96
N VAL A 299 -7.44 4.89 -6.89
CA VAL A 299 -6.12 5.51 -6.80
C VAL A 299 -6.10 6.44 -5.59
N ARG A 300 -5.04 6.40 -4.79
CA ARG A 300 -4.78 7.31 -3.68
C ARG A 300 -3.51 8.11 -3.94
N ILE A 301 -3.60 9.42 -3.77
CA ILE A 301 -2.46 10.32 -3.96
C ILE A 301 -2.32 11.21 -2.73
N CYS A 302 -1.33 10.89 -1.92
CA CYS A 302 -0.97 11.69 -0.75
C CYS A 302 -0.25 12.98 -1.19
N ALA A 303 -0.56 14.09 -0.53
CA ALA A 303 0.10 15.38 -0.75
C ALA A 303 1.59 15.36 -0.33
N THR A 304 1.95 14.46 0.59
CA THR A 304 3.29 14.35 1.18
C THR A 304 3.75 12.89 1.27
N GLN A 305 5.07 12.69 1.39
CA GLN A 305 5.64 11.36 1.63
C GLN A 305 5.27 10.86 3.03
N GLU A 306 5.12 11.78 3.98
CA GLU A 306 4.73 11.54 5.35
C GLU A 306 3.32 10.93 5.43
N ASP A 307 2.33 11.52 4.76
CA ASP A 307 0.97 10.98 4.71
C ASP A 307 0.93 9.61 4.00
N PHE A 308 1.76 9.40 2.98
CA PHE A 308 1.92 8.11 2.29
C PHE A 308 2.49 7.02 3.20
N ASN A 309 3.59 7.29 3.91
CA ASN A 309 4.15 6.32 4.86
C ASN A 309 3.18 6.05 6.02
N THR A 310 2.47 7.09 6.47
CA THR A 310 1.43 6.99 7.51
C THR A 310 0.27 6.09 7.07
N TYR A 311 -0.20 6.27 5.83
CA TYR A 311 -1.28 5.47 5.24
C TYR A 311 -0.84 4.04 4.94
N GLY A 312 0.24 3.87 4.19
CA GLY A 312 0.70 2.56 3.72
C GLY A 312 1.42 1.73 4.78
N GLN A 313 1.81 2.33 5.91
CA GLN A 313 2.71 1.74 6.90
C GLN A 313 4.05 1.31 6.27
N THR A 314 4.47 2.02 5.23
CA THR A 314 5.68 1.74 4.45
C THR A 314 6.90 2.41 5.06
N GLY A 315 8.03 1.71 4.99
CA GLY A 315 9.34 2.31 5.26
C GLY A 315 9.79 3.26 4.15
N GLY A 316 10.83 4.05 4.43
CA GLY A 316 11.50 4.85 3.41
C GLY A 316 12.13 3.96 2.33
N GLY A 317 12.01 4.39 1.07
CA GLY A 317 12.49 3.65 -0.11
C GLY A 317 11.36 3.18 -1.04
N VAL A 318 10.12 3.12 -0.56
CA VAL A 318 8.92 2.89 -1.38
C VAL A 318 8.48 4.22 -2.00
N ALA A 319 8.31 4.27 -3.33
CA ALA A 319 7.90 5.47 -4.06
C ALA A 319 6.40 5.47 -4.46
N GLY A 320 5.76 4.31 -4.33
CA GLY A 320 4.38 3.98 -4.65
C GLY A 320 4.17 2.48 -4.44
N TYR A 321 2.92 2.01 -4.45
CA TYR A 321 2.59 0.58 -4.52
C TYR A 321 1.15 0.38 -5.00
N PHE A 322 0.89 -0.72 -5.71
CA PHE A 322 -0.44 -1.31 -5.85
C PHE A 322 -0.64 -2.41 -4.79
N ASN A 323 -1.78 -2.41 -4.10
CA ASN A 323 -2.15 -3.48 -3.17
C ASN A 323 -3.32 -4.31 -3.72
N PRO A 324 -3.10 -5.57 -4.17
CA PRO A 324 -4.15 -6.40 -4.75
C PRO A 324 -5.25 -6.81 -3.75
N ARG A 325 -5.02 -6.66 -2.43
CA ARG A 325 -6.07 -6.97 -1.43
C ARG A 325 -7.11 -5.85 -1.28
N SER A 326 -6.67 -4.60 -1.42
CA SER A 326 -7.54 -3.41 -1.34
C SER A 326 -7.88 -2.85 -2.73
N GLU A 327 -7.27 -3.43 -3.77
CA GLU A 327 -7.27 -2.99 -5.17
C GLU A 327 -6.92 -1.49 -5.38
N GLU A 328 -6.32 -0.88 -4.36
CA GLU A 328 -5.98 0.53 -4.32
C GLU A 328 -4.51 0.71 -4.71
N LEU A 329 -4.29 1.58 -5.68
CA LEU A 329 -2.98 2.07 -6.08
C LEU A 329 -2.64 3.30 -5.25
N VAL A 330 -1.46 3.35 -4.63
CA VAL A 330 -1.11 4.36 -3.62
C VAL A 330 0.19 5.07 -4.01
N LEU A 331 0.15 6.41 -4.01
CA LEU A 331 1.23 7.29 -4.46
C LEU A 331 1.36 8.52 -3.54
N TYR A 332 2.41 9.30 -3.76
CA TYR A 332 2.52 10.66 -3.22
C TYR A 332 3.19 11.63 -4.19
N PHE A 333 2.98 12.93 -3.98
CA PHE A 333 3.79 13.97 -4.62
C PHE A 333 5.00 14.32 -3.74
N PRO A 334 6.25 14.04 -4.16
CA PRO A 334 7.43 14.50 -3.43
C PRO A 334 7.60 16.01 -3.60
N GLN A 335 8.12 16.67 -2.57
CA GLN A 335 8.38 18.10 -2.63
C GLN A 335 9.32 18.45 -3.80
N GLY A 336 8.84 19.31 -4.70
CA GLY A 336 9.64 19.91 -5.79
C GLY A 336 9.60 19.21 -7.15
N SER A 337 9.07 17.98 -7.31
CA SER A 337 8.95 17.35 -8.64
C SER A 337 8.04 16.11 -8.69
N ALA A 338 6.82 16.25 -9.22
CA ALA A 338 5.93 15.11 -9.49
C ALA A 338 6.44 14.12 -10.56
N LYS A 339 7.58 14.36 -11.24
CA LYS A 339 8.08 13.44 -12.29
C LYS A 339 8.31 12.00 -11.81
N MET A 340 8.80 11.84 -10.58
CA MET A 340 9.03 10.52 -9.98
C MET A 340 7.69 9.81 -9.80
N THR A 341 6.71 10.50 -9.19
CA THR A 341 5.31 10.04 -9.07
C THR A 341 4.73 9.64 -10.41
N MET A 342 4.96 10.39 -11.49
CA MET A 342 4.42 10.05 -12.81
C MET A 342 5.01 8.76 -13.38
N SER A 343 6.32 8.52 -13.20
CA SER A 343 6.96 7.28 -13.65
C SER A 343 6.48 6.08 -12.84
N VAL A 344 6.52 6.20 -11.50
CA VAL A 344 6.04 5.17 -10.57
C VAL A 344 4.55 4.90 -10.76
N MET A 345 3.72 5.92 -10.94
CA MET A 345 2.29 5.76 -11.23
C MET A 345 2.05 4.87 -12.45
N THR A 346 2.78 5.05 -13.55
CA THR A 346 2.57 4.19 -14.73
C THR A 346 3.09 2.76 -14.51
N HIS A 347 4.12 2.58 -13.68
CA HIS A 347 4.58 1.26 -13.20
C HIS A 347 3.48 0.58 -12.36
N GLU A 348 3.01 1.22 -11.27
CA GLU A 348 1.95 0.68 -10.40
C GLU A 348 0.60 0.49 -11.12
N CYS A 349 0.26 1.37 -12.07
CA CYS A 349 -0.96 1.24 -12.87
C CYS A 349 -0.92 0.00 -13.77
N PHE A 350 0.27 -0.43 -14.18
CA PHE A 350 0.42 -1.65 -14.95
C PHE A 350 0.09 -2.88 -14.08
N HIS A 351 0.56 -2.93 -12.82
CA HIS A 351 0.17 -3.99 -11.87
C HIS A 351 -1.34 -4.00 -11.62
N GLN A 352 -1.96 -2.84 -11.39
CA GLN A 352 -3.41 -2.74 -11.21
C GLN A 352 -4.18 -3.17 -12.47
N TYR A 353 -3.69 -2.83 -13.67
CA TYR A 353 -4.29 -3.30 -14.92
C TYR A 353 -4.14 -4.81 -15.10
N CYS A 354 -2.95 -5.36 -14.86
CA CYS A 354 -2.70 -6.79 -14.93
C CYS A 354 -3.53 -7.59 -13.92
N HIS A 355 -3.73 -7.06 -12.71
CA HIS A 355 -4.61 -7.66 -11.72
C HIS A 355 -6.02 -7.89 -12.27
N PHE A 356 -6.61 -6.91 -12.96
CA PHE A 356 -7.92 -7.10 -13.60
C PHE A 356 -7.86 -7.90 -14.90
N LEU A 357 -6.78 -7.78 -15.69
CA LEU A 357 -6.58 -8.57 -16.92
C LEU A 357 -6.57 -10.08 -16.65
N PHE A 358 -5.94 -10.49 -15.53
CA PHE A 358 -5.80 -11.89 -15.12
C PHE A 358 -6.86 -12.32 -14.08
N GLU A 359 -8.04 -11.67 -14.03
CA GLU A 359 -9.13 -12.00 -13.07
C GLU A 359 -8.66 -12.15 -11.62
N ARG A 360 -7.85 -11.19 -11.15
CA ARG A 360 -7.24 -11.09 -9.81
C ARG A 360 -6.10 -12.08 -9.52
N SER A 361 -5.67 -12.86 -10.52
CA SER A 361 -4.42 -13.63 -10.51
C SER A 361 -3.16 -12.75 -10.63
N ALA A 362 -1.99 -13.40 -10.63
CA ALA A 362 -0.70 -12.78 -10.86
C ALA A 362 0.10 -13.52 -11.95
N ALA A 363 0.83 -12.76 -12.77
CA ALA A 363 1.86 -13.27 -13.67
C ALA A 363 3.17 -13.56 -12.92
N HIS A 364 4.18 -14.09 -13.62
CA HIS A 364 5.53 -14.21 -13.07
C HIS A 364 6.19 -12.83 -12.95
N ARG A 365 7.12 -12.67 -11.99
CA ARG A 365 7.75 -11.37 -11.70
C ARG A 365 8.56 -10.77 -12.85
N TRP A 366 9.21 -11.59 -13.68
CA TRP A 366 9.93 -11.08 -14.87
C TRP A 366 9.02 -10.32 -15.84
N PHE A 367 7.79 -10.80 -15.99
CA PHE A 367 6.78 -10.20 -16.86
C PHE A 367 6.18 -8.97 -16.19
N ASP A 368 5.75 -9.12 -14.93
CA ASP A 368 5.00 -8.12 -14.17
C ASP A 368 5.84 -6.86 -13.88
N GLU A 369 6.97 -7.04 -13.19
CA GLU A 369 7.89 -5.98 -12.77
C GLU A 369 8.65 -5.38 -13.97
N GLY A 370 9.04 -6.25 -14.93
CA GLY A 370 9.73 -5.83 -16.14
C GLY A 370 8.86 -4.94 -17.04
N HIS A 371 7.56 -5.21 -17.13
CA HIS A 371 6.61 -4.32 -17.81
C HIS A 371 6.28 -3.07 -16.98
N GLY A 372 6.18 -3.19 -15.65
CA GLY A 372 6.04 -2.04 -14.75
C GLY A 372 7.12 -0.99 -15.04
N ASP A 373 8.39 -1.38 -15.03
CA ASP A 373 9.50 -0.47 -15.38
C ASP A 373 9.46 -0.03 -16.85
N TYR A 374 9.16 -0.93 -17.78
CA TYR A 374 9.08 -0.61 -19.21
C TYR A 374 8.07 0.50 -19.48
N TYR A 375 6.86 0.44 -18.90
CA TYR A 375 5.86 1.50 -19.04
C TYR A 375 6.14 2.70 -18.13
N GLY A 376 6.72 2.49 -16.96
CA GLY A 376 7.19 3.55 -16.06
C GLY A 376 8.13 4.53 -16.75
N ALA A 377 8.95 4.05 -17.70
CA ALA A 377 9.81 4.88 -18.54
C ALA A 377 9.04 5.81 -19.50
N TRP A 378 7.83 5.47 -19.95
CA TRP A 378 7.15 6.23 -21.01
C TRP A 378 6.82 7.65 -20.56
N LYS A 379 6.95 8.61 -21.49
CA LYS A 379 6.76 10.04 -21.24
C LYS A 379 5.52 10.59 -21.94
N MET A 380 4.84 11.55 -21.32
CA MET A 380 3.72 12.24 -21.95
C MET A 380 4.23 13.20 -23.04
N ARG A 381 3.77 13.01 -24.28
CA ARG A 381 3.93 13.95 -25.38
C ARG A 381 2.55 14.42 -25.85
N GLY A 382 2.13 15.59 -25.33
CA GLY A 382 0.75 16.07 -25.51
C GLY A 382 -0.22 15.21 -24.71
N ARG A 383 -1.13 14.49 -25.39
CA ARG A 383 -2.13 13.59 -24.76
C ARG A 383 -1.79 12.09 -24.88
N LYS A 384 -0.65 11.73 -25.46
CA LYS A 384 -0.21 10.35 -25.64
C LYS A 384 1.02 10.07 -24.79
N LEU A 385 1.12 8.86 -24.26
CA LEU A 385 2.40 8.30 -23.83
C LEU A 385 3.22 7.95 -25.08
N VAL A 386 4.52 8.15 -25.02
CA VAL A 386 5.49 7.65 -26.00
C VAL A 386 6.64 6.96 -25.28
N PRO A 387 7.28 5.94 -25.90
CA PRO A 387 8.44 5.27 -25.30
C PRO A 387 9.55 6.25 -24.93
N ASN A 388 10.30 5.87 -23.90
CA ASN A 388 11.57 6.46 -23.50
C ASN A 388 12.54 5.31 -23.24
N ASP A 389 13.83 5.58 -23.37
CA ASP A 389 14.86 4.54 -23.26
C ASP A 389 15.00 4.02 -21.81
N ASP A 390 14.64 4.84 -20.82
CA ASP A 390 14.73 4.47 -19.39
C ASP A 390 13.80 5.30 -18.47
N MET A 391 13.69 4.90 -17.20
CA MET A 391 12.98 5.65 -16.16
C MET A 391 13.78 6.88 -15.67
N ASP A 392 13.06 7.94 -15.32
CA ASP A 392 13.63 9.19 -14.79
C ASP A 392 14.10 9.06 -13.32
N LEU A 393 14.93 10.03 -12.87
CA LEU A 393 15.22 10.32 -11.45
C LEU A 393 15.76 9.14 -10.60
N GLY A 394 16.75 8.41 -11.11
CA GLY A 394 17.45 7.36 -10.35
C GLY A 394 16.74 6.00 -10.34
N LEU A 395 15.60 5.88 -11.01
CA LEU A 395 14.94 4.61 -11.31
C LEU A 395 15.50 3.95 -12.57
N ALA A 396 16.45 4.59 -13.26
CA ALA A 396 17.06 4.11 -14.49
C ALA A 396 17.67 2.70 -14.35
N ARG A 397 17.31 1.78 -15.25
CA ARG A 397 17.66 0.36 -15.22
C ARG A 397 18.82 0.01 -16.15
N THR A 398 18.97 0.74 -17.26
CA THR A 398 20.04 0.53 -18.25
C THR A 398 21.45 0.59 -17.66
N PRO A 399 21.79 1.53 -16.75
CA PRO A 399 23.11 1.56 -16.13
C PRO A 399 23.39 0.33 -15.25
N GLU A 400 22.36 -0.17 -14.55
CA GLU A 400 22.50 -1.30 -13.62
C GLU A 400 22.62 -2.63 -14.38
N ILE A 401 21.79 -2.90 -15.40
CA ILE A 401 21.93 -4.15 -16.17
C ILE A 401 23.29 -4.23 -16.88
N LYS A 402 23.78 -3.12 -17.43
CA LYS A 402 25.14 -3.04 -18.00
C LYS A 402 26.23 -3.23 -16.95
N LYS A 403 25.99 -2.83 -15.70
CA LYS A 403 26.91 -3.10 -14.57
C LYS A 403 26.89 -4.59 -14.23
N MET A 404 25.72 -5.19 -14.10
CA MET A 404 25.57 -6.62 -13.81
C MET A 404 26.28 -7.49 -14.85
N PHE A 405 26.21 -7.13 -16.14
CA PHE A 405 26.94 -7.83 -17.20
C PHE A 405 28.47 -7.71 -17.08
N ARG A 406 28.99 -6.53 -16.70
CA ARG A 406 30.43 -6.34 -16.46
C ARG A 406 30.93 -7.09 -15.21
N GLU A 407 30.08 -7.22 -14.20
CA GLU A 407 30.39 -7.86 -12.92
C GLU A 407 30.11 -9.37 -12.92
N GLY A 408 29.48 -9.92 -13.97
CA GLY A 408 29.12 -11.34 -14.04
C GLY A 408 27.99 -11.74 -13.08
N THR A 409 27.14 -10.79 -12.69
CA THR A 409 26.08 -10.97 -11.67
C THR A 409 24.66 -11.09 -12.24
N VAL A 410 24.52 -11.03 -13.56
CA VAL A 410 23.28 -11.40 -14.28
C VAL A 410 23.00 -12.88 -14.07
N LYS A 411 21.75 -13.23 -13.75
CA LYS A 411 21.33 -14.63 -13.64
C LYS A 411 21.08 -15.23 -15.03
N PRO A 412 21.32 -16.53 -15.25
CA PRO A 412 20.90 -17.20 -16.48
C PRO A 412 19.44 -16.88 -16.80
N LEU A 413 19.13 -16.67 -18.07
CA LEU A 413 17.78 -16.29 -18.52
C LEU A 413 16.77 -17.34 -18.04
N SER A 414 17.12 -18.61 -18.23
CA SER A 414 16.30 -19.78 -17.91
C SER A 414 15.94 -19.89 -16.43
N GLU A 415 16.82 -19.44 -15.53
CA GLU A 415 16.52 -19.26 -14.10
C GLU A 415 15.64 -18.02 -13.87
N HIS A 416 16.07 -16.86 -14.38
CA HIS A 416 15.47 -15.56 -14.07
C HIS A 416 13.97 -15.49 -14.41
N ILE A 417 13.56 -16.05 -15.55
CA ILE A 417 12.18 -16.05 -16.01
C ILE A 417 11.27 -17.06 -15.26
N ARG A 418 11.86 -17.93 -14.43
CA ARG A 418 11.14 -18.97 -13.66
C ARG A 418 11.14 -18.72 -12.15
N PHE A 419 11.84 -17.71 -11.66
CA PHE A 419 11.92 -17.41 -10.23
C PHE A 419 10.56 -17.08 -9.58
N ASN A 420 10.35 -17.64 -8.40
CA ASN A 420 9.32 -17.17 -7.47
C ASN A 420 9.69 -15.80 -6.87
N HIS A 421 8.79 -15.20 -6.08
CA HIS A 421 9.02 -13.83 -5.60
C HIS A 421 10.25 -13.65 -4.68
N PRO A 422 10.48 -14.51 -3.66
CA PRO A 422 11.73 -14.49 -2.87
C PRO A 422 13.01 -14.66 -3.71
N GLU A 423 13.04 -15.64 -4.61
CA GLU A 423 14.19 -15.86 -5.51
C GLU A 423 14.44 -14.64 -6.40
N TRP A 424 13.37 -14.07 -6.95
CA TRP A 424 13.45 -12.90 -7.81
C TRP A 424 13.95 -11.67 -7.04
N GLN A 425 13.51 -11.45 -5.80
CA GLN A 425 14.02 -10.33 -4.97
C GLN A 425 15.47 -10.51 -4.51
N GLY A 426 15.95 -11.76 -4.35
CA GLY A 426 17.29 -12.07 -3.85
C GLY A 426 18.44 -11.93 -4.86
N GLN A 427 18.21 -11.30 -6.02
CA GLN A 427 19.18 -11.27 -7.12
C GLN A 427 20.18 -10.11 -7.06
N GLY A 428 21.42 -10.39 -7.48
CA GLY A 428 22.40 -9.41 -7.94
C GLY A 428 23.10 -8.57 -6.87
N PRO A 429 23.94 -7.60 -7.28
CA PRO A 429 24.72 -6.74 -6.39
C PRO A 429 23.92 -5.60 -5.75
N SER A 430 22.64 -5.43 -6.11
CA SER A 430 21.76 -4.38 -5.59
C SER A 430 20.30 -4.84 -5.52
N ASN A 431 19.52 -4.17 -4.67
CA ASN A 431 18.08 -4.39 -4.53
C ASN A 431 17.23 -4.03 -5.78
N VAL A 432 17.85 -3.52 -6.84
CA VAL A 432 17.20 -3.21 -8.14
C VAL A 432 17.72 -4.07 -9.29
N SER A 433 18.60 -5.04 -9.02
CA SER A 433 19.21 -5.89 -10.04
C SER A 433 18.18 -6.80 -10.74
N CYS A 434 17.22 -7.33 -9.99
CA CYS A 434 16.11 -8.11 -10.53
C CYS A 434 15.22 -7.31 -11.49
N TYR A 435 14.79 -6.12 -11.06
CA TYR A 435 14.10 -5.12 -11.88
C TYR A 435 14.88 -4.80 -13.16
N ALA A 436 16.18 -4.52 -13.05
CA ALA A 436 17.00 -4.16 -14.21
C ALA A 436 17.12 -5.29 -15.25
N GLN A 437 17.26 -6.55 -14.80
CA GLN A 437 17.26 -7.71 -15.69
C GLN A 437 15.89 -7.90 -16.35
N SER A 438 14.80 -7.93 -15.57
CA SER A 438 13.43 -8.08 -16.08
C SER A 438 13.06 -6.96 -17.07
N PHE A 439 13.33 -5.70 -16.73
CA PHE A 439 13.13 -4.53 -17.60
C PHE A 439 13.84 -4.71 -18.94
N SER A 440 15.12 -5.10 -18.95
CA SER A 440 15.88 -5.19 -20.20
C SER A 440 15.41 -6.33 -21.12
N ILE A 441 14.92 -7.44 -20.56
CA ILE A 441 14.29 -8.53 -21.32
C ILE A 441 12.99 -8.02 -21.97
N ILE A 442 12.13 -7.37 -21.17
CA ILE A 442 10.89 -6.77 -21.67
C ILE A 442 11.17 -5.69 -22.72
N TYR A 443 12.12 -4.79 -22.48
CA TYR A 443 12.51 -3.74 -23.42
C TYR A 443 12.92 -4.33 -24.77
N PHE A 444 13.77 -5.36 -24.77
CA PHE A 444 14.18 -6.07 -25.99
C PHE A 444 12.99 -6.71 -26.72
N LEU A 445 12.10 -7.41 -26.02
CA LEU A 445 10.90 -8.04 -26.60
C LEU A 445 9.93 -7.01 -27.21
N ARG A 446 9.71 -5.91 -26.50
CA ARG A 446 8.70 -4.89 -26.84
C ARG A 446 9.21 -3.96 -27.94
N GLU A 447 10.47 -3.53 -27.88
CA GLU A 447 11.09 -2.71 -28.94
C GLU A 447 11.43 -3.53 -30.19
N GLY A 448 11.74 -4.83 -30.04
CA GLY A 448 11.91 -5.76 -31.17
C GLY A 448 10.61 -5.98 -31.94
N THR A 449 9.49 -6.17 -31.23
CA THR A 449 8.15 -6.23 -31.82
C THR A 449 7.76 -4.91 -32.50
N ARG A 450 8.22 -3.77 -31.97
CA ARG A 450 8.09 -2.43 -32.60
C ARG A 450 9.10 -2.18 -33.73
N GLY A 451 9.91 -3.15 -34.11
CA GLY A 451 10.88 -3.06 -35.21
C GLY A 451 12.08 -2.16 -34.94
N ARG A 452 12.38 -1.84 -33.67
CA ARG A 452 13.50 -0.96 -33.29
C ARG A 452 14.78 -1.71 -32.91
N VAL A 453 14.70 -3.00 -32.60
CA VAL A 453 15.88 -3.88 -32.46
C VAL A 453 16.35 -4.33 -33.85
N LYS A 454 17.67 -4.31 -34.11
CA LYS A 454 18.21 -4.78 -35.39
C LYS A 454 17.97 -6.27 -35.61
N ARG A 455 17.73 -6.66 -36.86
CA ARG A 455 17.54 -8.06 -37.30
C ARG A 455 18.73 -9.00 -37.00
N SER A 456 19.90 -8.46 -36.65
CA SER A 456 21.04 -9.25 -36.16
C SER A 456 20.82 -9.83 -34.77
N TYR A 457 19.99 -9.18 -33.94
CA TYR A 457 19.63 -9.64 -32.60
C TYR A 457 18.20 -10.19 -32.54
N TRP A 458 17.31 -9.70 -33.43
CA TRP A 458 15.89 -10.03 -33.38
C TRP A 458 15.49 -11.20 -34.28
N LYS A 459 14.95 -12.27 -33.68
CA LYS A 459 14.31 -13.38 -34.40
C LYS A 459 12.78 -13.19 -34.45
N LYS A 460 12.11 -13.82 -35.42
CA LYS A 460 10.66 -13.61 -35.67
C LYS A 460 9.81 -14.23 -34.56
N GLU A 461 10.20 -15.40 -34.10
CA GLU A 461 9.66 -16.20 -33.02
C GLU A 461 9.59 -15.44 -31.70
N TYR A 462 10.55 -14.54 -31.40
CA TYR A 462 10.56 -13.74 -30.17
C TYR A 462 9.31 -12.85 -30.03
N SER A 463 8.72 -12.41 -31.14
CA SER A 463 7.44 -11.65 -31.14
C SER A 463 6.24 -12.45 -30.60
N LYS A 464 6.36 -13.78 -30.47
CA LYS A 464 5.28 -14.66 -29.96
C LYS A 464 5.34 -14.89 -28.45
N ILE A 465 6.49 -14.65 -27.81
CA ILE A 465 6.70 -14.95 -26.38
C ILE A 465 5.60 -14.29 -25.55
N ILE A 466 5.47 -12.96 -25.64
CA ILE A 466 4.50 -12.18 -24.86
C ILE A 466 3.03 -12.53 -25.21
N PRO A 467 2.60 -12.56 -26.48
CA PRO A 467 1.23 -12.95 -26.83
C PRO A 467 0.85 -14.36 -26.37
N ASN A 468 1.73 -15.36 -26.54
CA ASN A 468 1.46 -16.73 -26.11
C ASN A 468 1.39 -16.83 -24.59
N TYR A 469 2.32 -16.20 -23.87
CA TYR A 469 2.37 -16.18 -22.41
C TYR A 469 1.06 -15.65 -21.82
N ILE A 470 0.62 -14.46 -22.28
CA ILE A 470 -0.60 -13.81 -21.78
C ILE A 470 -1.84 -14.63 -22.14
N LYS A 471 -1.94 -15.15 -23.38
CA LYS A 471 -3.06 -15.99 -23.79
C LYS A 471 -3.18 -17.21 -22.89
N THR A 472 -2.08 -17.93 -22.66
CA THR A 472 -2.10 -19.16 -21.85
C THR A 472 -2.38 -18.89 -20.37
N LEU A 473 -1.87 -17.79 -19.80
CA LEU A 473 -2.26 -17.36 -18.45
C LEU A 473 -3.77 -17.04 -18.36
N ASN A 474 -4.28 -16.24 -19.28
CA ASN A 474 -5.70 -15.86 -19.31
C ASN A 474 -6.61 -17.09 -19.45
N ASP A 475 -6.33 -17.95 -20.42
CA ASP A 475 -7.12 -19.16 -20.65
C ASP A 475 -7.04 -20.14 -19.47
N GLY A 476 -5.85 -20.31 -18.89
CA GLY A 476 -5.61 -21.20 -17.75
C GLY A 476 -6.33 -20.75 -16.48
N PHE A 477 -6.19 -19.48 -16.09
CA PHE A 477 -6.90 -18.95 -14.92
C PHE A 477 -8.41 -18.94 -15.13
N ARG A 478 -8.90 -18.59 -16.32
CA ARG A 478 -10.34 -18.63 -16.63
C ARG A 478 -10.92 -20.04 -16.63
N GLY A 479 -10.15 -21.04 -17.08
CA GLY A 479 -10.52 -22.45 -16.96
C GLY A 479 -10.68 -22.86 -15.51
N ALA A 480 -9.62 -22.69 -14.70
CA ALA A 480 -9.66 -23.05 -13.28
C ALA A 480 -10.74 -22.29 -12.49
N TYR A 481 -11.07 -21.04 -12.87
CA TYR A 481 -12.17 -20.29 -12.26
C TYR A 481 -13.56 -20.64 -12.79
N ALA A 482 -13.67 -21.34 -13.93
CA ALA A 482 -14.91 -21.98 -14.34
C ALA A 482 -15.09 -23.26 -13.52
N ASP A 483 -14.07 -24.11 -13.45
CA ASP A 483 -14.09 -25.38 -12.69
C ASP A 483 -14.43 -25.13 -11.20
N ILE A 484 -13.76 -24.17 -10.55
CA ILE A 484 -14.04 -23.80 -9.14
C ILE A 484 -15.49 -23.32 -8.92
N ARG A 485 -16.11 -22.67 -9.92
CA ARG A 485 -17.51 -22.23 -9.85
C ARG A 485 -18.48 -23.37 -10.15
N GLU A 486 -18.16 -24.24 -11.10
CA GLU A 486 -18.96 -25.43 -11.41
C GLU A 486 -19.02 -26.37 -10.21
N ASP A 487 -17.87 -26.70 -9.61
CA ASP A 487 -17.79 -27.42 -8.34
C ASP A 487 -18.67 -26.76 -7.27
N ALA A 488 -18.50 -25.44 -7.04
CA ALA A 488 -19.20 -24.73 -5.97
C ALA A 488 -20.72 -24.64 -6.20
N GLN A 489 -21.17 -24.64 -7.45
CA GLN A 489 -22.60 -24.68 -7.79
C GLN A 489 -23.16 -26.08 -7.60
N ASN A 490 -22.43 -27.12 -8.05
CA ASN A 490 -22.83 -28.52 -7.84
C ASN A 490 -22.91 -28.85 -6.34
N ASP A 491 -21.87 -28.48 -5.56
CA ASP A 491 -21.84 -28.61 -4.11
C ASP A 491 -23.04 -27.89 -3.45
N LEU A 492 -23.49 -26.75 -4.00
CA LEU A 492 -24.58 -25.94 -3.46
C LEU A 492 -25.97 -26.49 -3.84
N ASP A 493 -26.11 -27.07 -5.03
CA ASP A 493 -27.34 -27.69 -5.51
C ASP A 493 -27.60 -29.05 -4.84
N ASP A 494 -26.56 -29.72 -4.32
CA ASP A 494 -26.64 -30.95 -3.53
C ASP A 494 -26.98 -30.73 -2.04
N LEU A 495 -26.91 -29.49 -1.53
CA LEU A 495 -27.32 -29.15 -0.15
C LEU A 495 -28.85 -29.19 0.02
N ASP A 496 -29.32 -29.58 1.20
CA ASP A 496 -30.72 -29.33 1.57
C ASP A 496 -30.99 -27.85 1.86
N ALA A 497 -32.27 -27.47 1.97
CA ALA A 497 -32.65 -26.06 2.13
C ALA A 497 -32.12 -25.41 3.42
N ASP A 498 -32.02 -26.18 4.52
CA ASP A 498 -31.52 -25.67 5.80
C ASP A 498 -29.98 -25.54 5.76
N GLU A 499 -29.29 -26.42 5.04
CA GLU A 499 -27.84 -26.35 4.81
C GLU A 499 -27.44 -25.25 3.82
N ALA A 500 -28.25 -25.03 2.77
CA ALA A 500 -28.05 -23.98 1.76
C ALA A 500 -28.32 -22.56 2.30
N GLU A 501 -29.24 -22.39 3.25
CA GLU A 501 -29.38 -21.15 4.04
C GLU A 501 -28.36 -21.07 5.20
N GLY A 502 -27.60 -22.15 5.43
CA GLY A 502 -26.56 -22.26 6.43
C GLY A 502 -25.17 -21.76 5.98
N LYS A 503 -24.21 -21.94 6.88
CA LYS A 503 -22.81 -21.49 6.70
C LYS A 503 -22.09 -22.14 5.51
N GLU A 504 -22.46 -23.37 5.16
CA GLU A 504 -21.84 -24.05 4.03
C GLU A 504 -22.35 -23.45 2.72
N GLY A 505 -23.66 -23.21 2.60
CA GLY A 505 -24.22 -22.42 1.51
C GLY A 505 -23.60 -21.03 1.38
N ASP A 506 -23.36 -20.32 2.50
CA ASP A 506 -22.64 -19.03 2.48
C ASP A 506 -21.21 -19.15 1.96
N ARG A 507 -20.47 -20.18 2.38
CA ARG A 507 -19.10 -20.46 1.92
C ARG A 507 -19.05 -20.82 0.44
N LEU A 508 -20.03 -21.56 -0.07
CA LEU A 508 -20.14 -21.92 -1.48
C LEU A 508 -20.51 -20.69 -2.33
N ARG A 509 -21.40 -19.82 -1.84
CA ARG A 509 -21.66 -18.50 -2.46
C ARG A 509 -20.41 -17.63 -2.50
N GLU A 510 -19.61 -17.58 -1.43
CA GLU A 510 -18.31 -16.87 -1.44
C GLU A 510 -17.34 -17.45 -2.50
N ARG A 511 -17.32 -18.78 -2.67
CA ARG A 511 -16.52 -19.49 -3.70
C ARG A 511 -16.99 -19.21 -5.13
N LEU A 512 -18.29 -19.04 -5.35
CA LEU A 512 -18.88 -18.64 -6.64
C LEU A 512 -18.52 -17.19 -7.01
N GLU A 513 -18.64 -16.28 -6.05
CA GLU A 513 -18.36 -14.85 -6.22
C GLU A 513 -16.84 -14.58 -6.38
N ASN A 514 -16.00 -15.25 -5.59
CA ASN A 514 -14.57 -14.95 -5.45
C ASN A 514 -13.65 -16.16 -5.70
N PRO A 515 -13.77 -16.90 -6.82
CA PRO A 515 -13.06 -18.18 -7.02
C PRO A 515 -11.52 -18.06 -6.96
N TRP A 516 -10.97 -16.87 -7.22
CA TRP A 516 -9.54 -16.59 -7.11
C TRP A 516 -8.97 -16.76 -5.69
N THR A 517 -9.78 -16.68 -4.63
CA THR A 517 -9.33 -16.96 -3.26
C THR A 517 -9.25 -18.46 -2.94
N TYR A 518 -9.85 -19.30 -3.79
CA TYR A 518 -9.91 -20.76 -3.64
C TYR A 518 -8.97 -21.53 -4.59
N LEU A 519 -8.28 -20.83 -5.51
CA LEU A 519 -7.32 -21.45 -6.42
C LEU A 519 -6.10 -22.00 -5.67
N GLY A 520 -5.79 -23.28 -5.89
CA GLY A 520 -4.66 -23.92 -5.25
C GLY A 520 -3.32 -23.41 -5.78
N LEU A 521 -2.29 -23.48 -4.92
CA LEU A 521 -0.92 -23.18 -5.34
C LEU A 521 -0.45 -24.13 -6.45
N ARG A 522 -0.93 -25.38 -6.46
CA ARG A 522 -0.60 -26.36 -7.50
C ARG A 522 -1.16 -25.94 -8.85
N ASP A 523 -2.46 -25.66 -8.93
CA ASP A 523 -3.14 -25.25 -10.16
C ASP A 523 -2.51 -23.97 -10.74
N LYS A 524 -2.18 -23.01 -9.86
CA LYS A 524 -1.45 -21.81 -10.24
C LYS A 524 -0.06 -22.10 -10.82
N LEU A 525 0.68 -23.04 -10.26
CA LEU A 525 1.98 -23.48 -10.81
C LEU A 525 1.81 -24.20 -12.14
N ASP A 526 0.81 -25.06 -12.30
CA ASP A 526 0.52 -25.77 -13.56
C ASP A 526 0.14 -24.79 -14.69
N ILE A 527 -0.69 -23.77 -14.41
CA ILE A 527 -1.01 -22.68 -15.34
C ILE A 527 0.25 -21.87 -15.69
N TRP A 528 1.11 -21.61 -14.71
CA TRP A 528 2.38 -20.91 -14.89
C TRP A 528 3.37 -21.70 -15.76
N GLU A 529 3.54 -22.99 -15.52
CA GLU A 529 4.37 -23.90 -16.33
C GLU A 529 3.86 -23.96 -17.77
N ALA A 530 2.54 -24.12 -17.98
CA ALA A 530 1.93 -24.12 -19.31
C ALA A 530 2.16 -22.80 -20.07
N ALA A 531 2.09 -21.66 -19.39
CA ALA A 531 2.37 -20.35 -20.00
C ALA A 531 3.84 -20.18 -20.37
N MET A 532 4.76 -20.71 -19.57
CA MET A 532 6.19 -20.71 -19.88
C MET A 532 6.53 -21.64 -21.06
N GLU A 533 5.95 -22.83 -21.13
CA GLU A 533 6.11 -23.75 -22.27
C GLU A 533 5.56 -23.14 -23.57
N ALA A 534 4.34 -22.58 -23.53
CA ALA A 534 3.72 -21.96 -24.70
C ALA A 534 4.46 -20.72 -25.23
N SER A 535 5.27 -20.06 -24.41
CA SER A 535 5.99 -18.82 -24.76
C SER A 535 7.48 -19.03 -25.02
N TRP A 536 8.21 -19.56 -24.03
CA TRP A 536 9.65 -19.74 -24.06
C TRP A 536 10.06 -21.12 -24.58
N GLY A 537 9.24 -22.17 -24.41
CA GLY A 537 9.49 -23.50 -25.00
C GLY A 537 9.49 -23.53 -26.54
N LEU A 538 9.03 -22.45 -27.19
CA LEU A 538 9.10 -22.26 -28.65
C LEU A 538 10.37 -21.53 -29.11
N VAL A 539 11.32 -21.26 -28.21
CA VAL A 539 12.50 -20.42 -28.43
C VAL A 539 13.74 -21.12 -27.87
N ASP A 540 14.84 -21.01 -28.60
CA ASP A 540 16.16 -21.36 -28.07
C ASP A 540 16.56 -20.30 -27.02
N GLU A 541 16.44 -20.66 -25.73
CA GLU A 541 16.73 -19.75 -24.61
C GLU A 541 18.22 -19.33 -24.57
N ASP A 542 19.14 -20.19 -24.99
CA ASP A 542 20.58 -19.89 -25.05
C ASP A 542 20.89 -18.90 -26.18
N GLU A 543 20.31 -19.09 -27.38
CA GLU A 543 20.44 -18.14 -28.48
C GLU A 543 19.79 -16.79 -28.12
N PHE A 544 18.60 -16.81 -27.52
CA PHE A 544 17.95 -15.59 -27.03
C PHE A 544 18.85 -14.88 -26.02
N GLU A 545 19.37 -15.59 -25.02
CA GLU A 545 20.21 -15.01 -23.98
C GLU A 545 21.49 -14.40 -24.58
N GLN A 546 22.13 -15.06 -25.56
CA GLN A 546 23.28 -14.49 -26.26
C GLN A 546 22.91 -13.22 -27.04
N LEU A 547 21.85 -13.22 -27.83
CA LEU A 547 21.48 -12.07 -28.66
C LEU A 547 20.99 -10.88 -27.83
N TRP A 548 20.26 -11.13 -26.75
CA TRP A 548 19.88 -10.12 -25.75
C TRP A 548 21.10 -9.55 -25.03
N LYS A 549 22.05 -10.39 -24.57
CA LYS A 549 23.34 -9.94 -23.99
C LYS A 549 24.08 -8.99 -24.92
N GLU A 550 24.22 -9.35 -26.19
CA GLU A 550 24.90 -8.52 -27.17
C GLU A 550 24.14 -7.20 -27.42
N PHE A 551 22.81 -7.23 -27.50
CA PHE A 551 21.98 -6.03 -27.62
C PHE A 551 22.16 -5.07 -26.43
N VAL A 552 22.08 -5.55 -25.19
CA VAL A 552 22.22 -4.70 -23.98
C VAL A 552 23.60 -4.06 -23.88
N MET A 553 24.64 -4.76 -24.35
CA MET A 553 26.02 -4.26 -24.30
C MET A 553 26.40 -3.33 -25.46
N LYS A 554 25.65 -3.34 -26.58
CA LYS A 554 26.01 -2.61 -27.81
C LYS A 554 25.00 -1.55 -28.27
N GLU A 555 23.71 -1.67 -27.94
CA GLU A 555 22.64 -0.86 -28.55
C GLU A 555 21.71 -0.19 -27.53
N MET A 556 21.45 -0.87 -26.41
CA MET A 556 20.94 -0.24 -25.19
C MET A 556 22.05 0.63 -24.57
#